data_AF-A0A8U0MB56-F1
#
_entry.id   AF-A0A8U0MB56-F1
#
_cell.length_a   1.000
_cell.length_b   1.000
_cell.length_c   1.000
_cell.angle_alpha   90.00
_cell.angle_beta   90.00
_cell.angle_gamma   90.00
#
_symmetry.space_group_name_H-M   'P 1'
#
loop_
_entity.id
_entity.type
_entity.pdbx_description
1 polymer ?
#
loop_
_entity_poly.entity_id
_entity_poly.type
_entity_poly.pdbx_seq_one_letter_code
_entity_poly.pdbx_strand_id
1 'polypeptide(L)'
;MKSFTQFFETFASKATRATGSSTAFIIALLTVIIWLITGPIFGYSDTWQLIINTGTTIITFLMVFLIQKSQNKDSMAMQIKLNELIAVNRKASNRLLNIEDLSEAELRSLHEFFGRLAEKAKAEATLSESHSVEEAEEIHEEKVEELEKRQQTRKHRPKPNGNQLTAA
;
A
#
# COMPACT_ATOMS: atom_id res chain seq x y z
N MET A 1 14.63 -14.93 -31.51
CA MET A 1 13.75 -14.08 -30.66
C MET A 1 14.43 -13.58 -29.37
N LYS A 2 15.12 -14.42 -28.58
CA LYS A 2 15.80 -13.98 -27.32
C LYS A 2 16.76 -12.78 -27.49
N SER A 3 17.50 -12.73 -28.62
CA SER A 3 18.44 -11.63 -28.92
C SER A 3 17.74 -10.26 -29.09
N PHE A 4 16.57 -10.22 -29.74
CA PHE A 4 15.83 -8.96 -29.94
C PHE A 4 15.31 -8.39 -28.62
N THR A 5 14.77 -9.25 -27.76
CA THR A 5 14.27 -8.83 -26.43
C THR A 5 15.40 -8.28 -25.56
N GLN A 6 16.56 -8.94 -25.53
CA GLN A 6 17.73 -8.48 -24.76
C GLN A 6 18.33 -7.19 -25.32
N PHE A 7 18.41 -7.06 -26.65
CA PHE A 7 18.83 -5.82 -27.31
C PHE A 7 17.87 -4.68 -26.98
N PHE A 8 16.56 -4.90 -27.14
CA PHE A 8 15.53 -3.92 -26.86
C PHE A 8 15.54 -3.50 -25.38
N GLU A 9 15.73 -4.45 -24.46
CA GLU A 9 15.87 -4.16 -23.03
C GLU A 9 17.09 -3.27 -22.72
N THR A 10 18.23 -3.60 -23.32
CA THR A 10 19.46 -2.83 -23.13
C THR A 10 19.34 -1.43 -23.76
N PHE A 11 18.72 -1.34 -24.94
CA PHE A 11 18.43 -0.10 -25.62
C PHE A 11 17.46 0.77 -24.81
N ALA A 12 16.33 0.23 -24.36
CA ALA A 12 15.32 0.95 -23.60
C ALA A 12 15.87 1.48 -22.28
N SER A 13 16.66 0.68 -21.56
CA SER A 13 17.32 1.12 -20.33
C SER A 13 18.34 2.23 -20.59
N LYS A 14 19.17 2.10 -21.63
CA LYS A 14 20.13 3.16 -22.02
C LYS A 14 19.42 4.43 -22.49
N ALA A 15 18.39 4.31 -23.30
CA ALA A 15 17.61 5.43 -23.83
C ALA A 15 16.91 6.19 -22.70
N THR A 16 16.26 5.48 -21.76
CA THR A 16 15.59 6.09 -20.60
C THR A 16 16.60 6.78 -19.68
N ARG A 17 17.77 6.17 -19.45
CA ARG A 17 18.83 6.79 -18.63
C ARG A 17 19.47 8.00 -19.31
N ALA A 18 19.67 7.95 -20.63
CA ALA A 18 20.21 9.06 -21.39
C ALA A 18 19.25 10.25 -21.40
N THR A 19 17.99 10.02 -21.76
CA THR A 19 16.94 11.05 -21.79
C THR A 19 16.62 11.66 -20.42
N GLY A 20 16.78 10.90 -19.33
CA GLY A 20 16.65 11.41 -17.96
C GLY A 20 17.85 12.22 -17.44
N SER A 21 18.95 12.33 -18.19
CA SER A 21 20.15 13.05 -17.77
C SER A 21 20.07 14.56 -18.03
N SER A 22 20.72 15.37 -17.20
CA SER A 22 20.80 16.83 -17.38
C SER A 22 21.38 17.23 -18.73
N THR A 23 22.33 16.45 -19.27
CA THR A 23 22.93 16.69 -20.59
C THR A 23 21.90 16.53 -21.72
N ALA A 24 21.03 15.52 -21.65
CA ALA A 24 19.99 15.32 -22.67
C ALA A 24 18.96 16.44 -22.65
N PHE A 25 18.61 16.96 -21.48
CA PHE A 25 17.74 18.13 -21.36
C PHE A 25 18.36 19.36 -22.05
N ILE A 26 19.64 19.63 -21.82
CA ILE A 26 20.35 20.75 -22.46
C ILE A 26 20.36 20.57 -23.99
N ILE A 27 20.64 19.37 -24.48
CA ILE A 27 20.63 19.08 -25.93
C ILE A 27 19.23 19.29 -26.53
N ALA A 28 18.19 18.80 -25.85
CA ALA A 28 16.80 18.98 -26.28
C ALA A 28 16.42 20.46 -26.32
N LEU A 29 16.79 21.22 -25.29
CA LEU A 29 16.55 22.66 -25.23
C LEU A 29 17.26 23.41 -26.36
N LEU A 30 18.55 23.09 -26.61
CA LEU A 30 19.30 23.67 -27.72
C LEU A 30 18.67 23.34 -29.08
N THR A 31 18.16 22.11 -29.24
CA THR A 31 17.47 21.70 -30.46
C THR A 31 16.22 22.55 -30.71
N VAL A 32 15.43 22.81 -29.67
CA VAL A 32 14.24 23.67 -29.74
C VAL A 32 14.63 25.13 -30.06
N ILE A 33 15.70 25.64 -29.44
CA ILE A 33 16.20 27.00 -29.70
C ILE A 33 16.68 27.13 -31.17
N ILE A 34 17.44 26.18 -31.67
CA ILE A 34 17.91 26.17 -33.07
C ILE A 34 16.70 26.12 -34.03
N TRP A 35 15.72 25.28 -33.75
CA TRP A 35 14.48 25.22 -34.53
C TRP A 35 13.73 26.56 -34.53
N LEU A 36 13.66 27.24 -33.38
CA LEU A 36 13.01 28.54 -33.27
C LEU A 36 13.73 29.63 -34.07
N ILE A 37 15.07 29.67 -34.01
CA ILE A 37 15.91 30.67 -34.73
C ILE A 37 15.91 30.43 -36.24
N THR A 38 15.80 29.17 -36.67
CA THR A 38 15.72 28.82 -38.09
C THR A 38 14.31 29.01 -38.67
N GLY A 39 13.27 29.08 -37.84
CA GLY A 39 11.88 29.32 -38.25
C GLY A 39 11.64 30.54 -39.15
N PRO A 40 12.20 31.73 -38.87
CA PRO A 40 12.07 32.92 -39.72
C PRO A 40 12.66 32.73 -41.14
N ILE A 41 13.71 31.92 -41.28
CA ILE A 41 14.31 31.61 -42.60
C ILE A 41 13.32 30.84 -43.47
N PHE A 42 12.52 29.96 -42.86
CA PHE A 42 11.49 29.15 -43.52
C PHE A 42 10.08 29.77 -43.46
N GLY A 43 9.96 31.02 -43.02
CA GLY A 43 8.69 31.74 -42.91
C GLY A 43 7.66 31.06 -42.00
N TYR A 44 8.10 30.24 -41.04
CA TYR A 44 7.22 29.40 -40.20
C TYR A 44 6.16 28.62 -40.99
N SER A 45 6.54 28.08 -42.16
CA SER A 45 5.63 27.32 -43.03
C SER A 45 4.93 26.14 -42.33
N ASP A 46 3.79 25.71 -42.86
CA ASP A 46 3.04 24.57 -42.34
C ASP A 46 3.90 23.30 -42.30
N THR A 47 4.75 23.07 -43.31
CA THR A 47 5.70 21.94 -43.34
C THR A 47 6.74 22.05 -42.23
N TRP A 48 7.23 23.25 -41.93
CA TRP A 48 8.21 23.48 -40.87
C TRP A 48 7.65 23.16 -39.48
N GLN A 49 6.41 23.56 -39.23
CA GLN A 49 5.69 23.24 -37.98
C GLN A 49 5.29 21.76 -37.91
N LEU A 50 4.89 21.17 -39.03
CA LEU A 50 4.52 19.75 -39.11
C LEU A 50 5.67 18.83 -38.72
N ILE A 51 6.91 19.15 -39.12
CA ILE A 51 8.09 18.34 -38.82
C ILE A 51 8.30 18.22 -37.30
N ILE A 52 8.23 19.33 -36.55
CA ILE A 52 8.46 19.28 -35.10
C ILE A 52 7.29 18.63 -34.35
N ASN A 53 6.05 18.90 -34.77
CA ASN A 53 4.86 18.34 -34.14
C ASN A 53 4.80 16.83 -34.36
N THR A 54 5.02 16.38 -35.61
CA THR A 54 5.00 14.96 -35.95
C THR A 54 6.18 14.23 -35.34
N GLY A 55 7.38 14.80 -35.41
CA GLY A 55 8.60 14.21 -34.86
C GLY A 55 8.51 14.03 -33.34
N THR A 56 8.13 15.09 -32.63
CA THR A 56 7.95 15.03 -31.16
C THR A 56 6.87 14.04 -30.77
N THR A 57 5.76 13.96 -31.51
CA THR A 57 4.67 13.01 -31.21
C THR A 57 5.15 11.56 -31.34
N ILE A 58 5.86 11.22 -32.42
CA ILE A 58 6.43 9.88 -32.61
C ILE A 58 7.44 9.56 -31.50
N ILE A 59 8.35 10.49 -31.20
CA ILE A 59 9.35 10.31 -30.13
C ILE A 59 8.66 10.08 -28.79
N THR A 60 7.68 10.90 -28.44
CA THR A 60 6.90 10.76 -27.20
C THR A 60 6.17 9.43 -27.14
N PHE A 61 5.50 9.01 -28.22
CA PHE A 61 4.82 7.72 -28.28
C PHE A 61 5.79 6.56 -28.03
N LEU A 62 6.94 6.57 -28.69
CA LEU A 62 8.00 5.57 -28.46
C LEU A 62 8.54 5.65 -27.03
N MET A 63 8.75 6.85 -26.51
CA MET A 63 9.29 7.09 -25.18
C MET A 63 8.38 6.52 -24.08
N VAL A 64 7.06 6.60 -24.22
CA VAL A 64 6.11 5.99 -23.28
C VAL A 64 6.39 4.48 -23.15
N PHE A 65 6.56 3.76 -24.25
CA PHE A 65 6.88 2.33 -24.20
C PHE A 65 8.27 2.04 -23.63
N LEU A 66 9.28 2.88 -23.93
CA LEU A 66 10.62 2.72 -23.38
C LEU A 66 10.63 2.93 -21.86
N ILE A 67 9.93 3.97 -21.37
CA ILE A 67 9.74 4.25 -19.95
C ILE A 67 9.02 3.08 -19.29
N GLN A 68 7.88 2.64 -19.84
CA GLN A 68 7.12 1.51 -19.28
C GLN A 68 7.98 0.24 -19.20
N LYS A 69 8.79 -0.07 -20.22
CA LYS A 69 9.67 -1.24 -20.22
C LYS A 69 10.77 -1.12 -19.16
N SER A 70 11.40 0.05 -19.01
CA SER A 70 12.43 0.29 -17.99
C SER A 70 11.82 0.20 -16.59
N GLN A 71 10.72 0.89 -16.36
CA GLN A 71 10.02 0.93 -15.08
C GLN A 71 9.50 -0.45 -14.67
N ASN A 72 8.97 -1.25 -15.58
CA ASN A 72 8.47 -2.59 -15.25
C ASN A 72 9.57 -3.50 -14.67
N LYS A 73 10.81 -3.40 -15.19
CA LYS A 73 11.96 -4.15 -14.67
C LYS A 73 12.39 -3.63 -13.30
N ASP A 74 12.44 -2.32 -13.13
CA ASP A 74 12.86 -1.68 -11.87
C ASP A 74 11.84 -1.95 -10.75
N SER A 75 10.54 -1.92 -11.04
CA SER A 75 9.47 -2.28 -10.11
C SER A 75 9.57 -3.71 -9.62
N MET A 76 9.83 -4.67 -10.52
CA MET A 76 10.01 -6.08 -10.14
C MET A 76 11.26 -6.28 -9.28
N ALA A 77 12.36 -5.58 -9.58
CA ALA A 77 13.55 -5.63 -8.74
C ALA A 77 13.32 -5.04 -7.35
N MET A 78 12.49 -3.98 -7.24
CA MET A 78 12.08 -3.42 -5.95
C MET A 78 11.24 -4.40 -5.14
N GLN A 79 10.25 -5.04 -5.77
CA GLN A 79 9.41 -6.07 -5.14
C GLN A 79 10.25 -7.20 -4.55
N ILE A 80 11.18 -7.77 -5.32
CA ILE A 80 12.08 -8.84 -4.85
C ILE A 80 12.90 -8.40 -3.64
N LYS A 81 13.48 -7.19 -3.69
CA LYS A 81 14.26 -6.65 -2.56
C LYS A 81 13.42 -6.46 -1.30
N LEU A 82 12.19 -5.98 -1.44
CA LEU A 82 11.26 -5.81 -0.31
C LEU A 82 10.82 -7.16 0.25
N ASN A 83 10.52 -8.14 -0.61
CA ASN A 83 10.16 -9.49 -0.19
C ASN A 83 11.29 -10.15 0.61
N GLU A 84 12.56 -9.99 0.18
CA GLU A 84 13.71 -10.47 0.97
C GLU A 84 13.75 -9.83 2.36
N LEU A 85 13.57 -8.50 2.46
CA LEU A 85 13.56 -7.79 3.76
C LEU A 85 12.40 -8.21 4.67
N ILE A 86 11.23 -8.50 4.10
CA ILE A 86 10.08 -9.02 4.86
C ILE A 86 10.36 -10.46 5.32
N ALA A 87 10.90 -11.31 4.45
CA ALA A 87 11.18 -12.70 4.75
C ALA A 87 12.20 -12.89 5.89
N VAL A 88 13.22 -12.02 5.97
CA VAL A 88 14.22 -12.08 7.07
C VAL A 88 13.69 -11.51 8.39
N ASN A 89 12.60 -10.73 8.37
CA ASN A 89 12.02 -10.15 9.57
C ASN A 89 11.04 -11.14 10.23
N ARG A 90 11.50 -11.81 11.29
CA ARG A 90 10.71 -12.80 12.07
C ARG A 90 9.40 -12.26 12.66
N LYS A 91 9.25 -10.94 12.79
CA LYS A 91 8.01 -10.30 13.29
C LYS A 91 7.08 -9.83 12.17
N ALA A 92 7.56 -9.78 10.93
CA ALA A 92 6.73 -9.41 9.78
C ALA A 92 5.82 -10.59 9.39
N SER A 93 4.60 -10.28 8.94
CA SER A 93 3.67 -11.32 8.51
C SER A 93 4.05 -11.79 7.11
N ASN A 94 4.28 -13.10 6.95
CA ASN A 94 4.52 -13.71 5.63
C ASN A 94 3.38 -13.48 4.63
N ARG A 95 2.19 -13.09 5.09
CA ARG A 95 1.06 -12.71 4.22
C ARG A 95 1.28 -11.41 3.43
N LEU A 96 2.33 -10.64 3.75
CA LEU A 96 2.72 -9.44 3.00
C LEU A 96 3.74 -9.74 1.89
N LEU A 97 4.26 -10.97 1.82
CA LEU A 97 5.10 -11.40 0.71
C LEU A 97 4.26 -11.48 -0.57
N ASN A 98 4.82 -10.99 -1.67
CA ASN A 98 4.15 -10.98 -2.99
C ASN A 98 2.75 -10.35 -2.94
N ILE A 99 2.58 -9.27 -2.17
CA ILE A 99 1.30 -8.59 -2.02
C ILE A 99 0.75 -8.07 -3.36
N GLU A 100 1.64 -7.78 -4.32
CA GLU A 100 1.34 -7.36 -5.69
C GLU A 100 0.61 -8.41 -6.54
N ASP A 101 0.72 -9.70 -6.18
CA ASP A 101 0.14 -10.81 -6.92
C ASP A 101 -1.29 -11.15 -6.43
N LEU A 102 -1.71 -10.57 -5.31
CA LEU A 102 -3.03 -10.81 -4.73
C LEU A 102 -4.13 -10.21 -5.61
N SER A 103 -5.25 -10.91 -5.71
CA SER A 103 -6.46 -10.33 -6.28
C SER A 103 -6.96 -9.16 -5.45
N GLU A 104 -7.75 -8.28 -6.05
CA GLU A 104 -8.30 -7.11 -5.35
C GLU A 104 -9.15 -7.52 -4.12
N ALA A 105 -9.88 -8.63 -4.21
CA ALA A 105 -10.67 -9.16 -3.10
C ALA A 105 -9.78 -9.64 -1.94
N GLU A 106 -8.68 -10.34 -2.24
CA GLU A 106 -7.71 -10.78 -1.24
C GLU A 106 -6.98 -9.60 -0.61
N LEU A 107 -6.62 -8.59 -1.40
CA LEU A 107 -5.97 -7.38 -0.92
C LEU A 107 -6.87 -6.60 0.05
N ARG A 108 -8.18 -6.48 -0.26
CA ARG A 108 -9.17 -5.88 0.66
C ARG A 108 -9.30 -6.68 1.96
N SER A 109 -9.40 -8.01 1.87
CA SER A 109 -9.48 -8.87 3.06
C SER A 109 -8.23 -8.75 3.95
N LEU A 110 -7.05 -8.67 3.32
CA LEU A 110 -5.78 -8.46 4.01
C LEU A 110 -5.74 -7.07 4.68
N HIS A 111 -6.19 -6.04 3.97
CA HIS A 111 -6.29 -4.67 4.50
C HIS A 111 -7.23 -4.60 5.71
N GLU A 112 -8.41 -5.21 5.65
CA GLU A 112 -9.34 -5.29 6.78
C GLU A 112 -8.74 -6.02 7.97
N PHE A 113 -8.07 -7.15 7.74
CA PHE A 113 -7.42 -7.92 8.81
C PHE A 113 -6.38 -7.08 9.57
N PHE A 114 -5.49 -6.40 8.84
CA PHE A 114 -4.50 -5.51 9.45
C PHE A 114 -5.12 -4.25 10.06
N GLY A 115 -6.18 -3.71 9.47
CA GLY A 115 -6.96 -2.61 10.04
C GLY A 115 -7.51 -2.97 11.43
N ARG A 116 -8.14 -4.15 11.56
CA ARG A 116 -8.63 -4.65 12.85
C ARG A 116 -7.51 -4.91 13.84
N LEU A 117 -6.36 -5.41 13.39
CA LEU A 117 -5.20 -5.63 14.26
C LEU A 117 -4.63 -4.31 14.78
N ALA A 118 -4.54 -3.29 13.93
CA ALA A 118 -4.10 -1.95 14.31
C ALA A 118 -5.08 -1.28 15.28
N GLU A 119 -6.40 -1.43 15.07
CA GLU A 119 -7.39 -0.96 16.03
C GLU A 119 -7.28 -1.64 17.39
N LYS A 120 -7.11 -2.97 17.41
CA LYS A 120 -6.89 -3.70 18.66
C LYS A 120 -5.61 -3.26 19.37
N ALA A 121 -4.52 -3.06 18.65
CA ALA A 121 -3.26 -2.57 19.22
C ALA A 121 -3.40 -1.14 19.76
N LYS A 122 -4.15 -0.26 19.09
CA LYS A 122 -4.49 1.07 19.60
C LYS A 122 -5.36 0.97 20.86
N ALA A 123 -6.39 0.14 20.84
CA ALA A 123 -7.27 -0.05 21.99
C ALA A 123 -6.52 -0.62 23.19
N GLU A 124 -5.60 -1.56 23.02
CA GLU A 124 -4.73 -2.07 24.08
C GLU A 124 -3.73 -1.02 24.59
N ALA A 125 -3.20 -0.16 23.70
CA ALA A 125 -2.37 0.97 24.11
C ALA A 125 -3.16 2.03 24.89
N THR A 126 -4.42 2.28 24.51
CA THR A 126 -5.33 3.19 25.23
C THR A 126 -5.85 2.57 26.53
N LEU A 127 -6.08 1.25 26.59
CA LEU A 127 -6.42 0.52 27.82
C LEU A 127 -5.23 0.41 28.80
N SER A 128 -3.99 0.62 28.32
CA SER A 128 -2.81 0.80 29.18
C SER A 128 -2.68 2.22 29.76
N GLU A 129 -3.51 3.18 29.34
CA GLU A 129 -3.74 4.37 30.16
C GLU A 129 -4.61 3.95 31.35
N SER A 130 -3.98 3.88 32.51
CA SER A 130 -4.58 3.53 33.78
C SER A 130 -5.92 4.24 34.00
N HIS A 131 -7.02 3.49 34.06
CA HIS A 131 -8.20 3.89 34.84
C HIS A 131 -7.71 4.38 36.21
N SER A 132 -8.21 5.52 36.69
CA SER A 132 -7.77 6.00 38.00
C SER A 132 -8.02 4.90 39.03
N VAL A 133 -7.15 4.77 40.02
CA VAL A 133 -7.30 3.78 41.10
C VAL A 133 -8.68 3.89 41.75
N GLU A 134 -9.23 5.10 41.79
CA GLU A 134 -10.56 5.44 42.29
C GLU A 134 -11.69 4.81 41.46
N GLU A 135 -11.59 4.79 40.13
CA GLU A 135 -12.59 4.14 39.24
C GLU A 135 -12.51 2.61 39.34
N ALA A 136 -11.31 2.06 39.55
CA ALA A 136 -11.13 0.62 39.77
C ALA A 136 -11.67 0.17 41.15
N GLU A 137 -11.55 1.03 42.17
CA GLU A 137 -12.11 0.80 43.51
C GLU A 137 -13.64 0.88 43.52
N GLU A 138 -14.25 1.87 42.87
CA GLU A 138 -15.72 1.95 42.73
C GLU A 138 -16.31 0.70 42.05
N ILE A 139 -15.73 0.25 40.94
CA ILE A 139 -16.19 -0.96 40.23
C ILE A 139 -16.01 -2.22 41.11
N HIS A 140 -14.99 -2.24 41.98
CA HIS A 140 -14.80 -3.34 42.92
C HIS A 140 -15.83 -3.32 44.04
N GLU A 141 -16.08 -2.16 44.64
CA GLU A 141 -17.08 -1.96 45.69
C GLU A 141 -18.50 -2.29 45.19
N GLU A 142 -18.88 -1.83 44.00
CA GLU A 142 -20.17 -2.18 43.39
C GLU A 142 -20.35 -3.70 43.22
N LYS A 143 -19.29 -4.39 42.75
CA LYS A 143 -19.32 -5.86 42.59
C LYS A 143 -19.41 -6.57 43.93
N VAL A 144 -18.72 -6.09 44.96
CA VAL A 144 -18.78 -6.67 46.31
C VAL A 144 -20.18 -6.50 46.90
N GLU A 145 -20.76 -5.30 46.81
CA GLU A 145 -22.14 -5.06 47.26
C GLU A 145 -23.17 -5.93 46.52
N GLU A 146 -23.03 -6.09 45.21
CA GLU A 146 -23.95 -6.90 44.42
C GLU A 146 -23.85 -8.38 44.82
N LEU A 147 -22.64 -8.88 45.08
CA LEU A 147 -22.42 -10.24 45.57
C LEU A 147 -23.02 -10.45 46.96
N GLU A 148 -22.92 -9.47 47.86
CA GLU A 148 -23.54 -9.52 49.18
C GLU A 148 -25.07 -9.55 49.08
N LYS A 149 -25.67 -8.68 48.25
CA LYS A 149 -27.12 -8.67 47.98
C LYS A 149 -27.60 -10.02 47.41
N ARG A 150 -26.84 -10.61 46.47
CA ARG A 150 -27.12 -11.94 45.88
C ARG A 150 -26.99 -13.06 46.91
N GLN A 151 -26.05 -12.97 47.86
CA GLN A 151 -25.89 -13.97 48.92
C GLN A 151 -27.01 -13.87 49.97
N GLN A 152 -27.45 -12.66 50.32
CA GLN A 152 -28.57 -12.44 51.23
C GLN A 152 -29.89 -12.95 50.63
N THR A 153 -30.16 -12.68 49.36
CA THR A 153 -31.33 -13.25 48.65
C THR A 153 -31.26 -14.76 48.54
N ARG A 154 -30.06 -15.35 48.40
CA ARG A 154 -29.89 -16.81 48.45
C ARG A 154 -30.17 -17.41 49.83
N LYS A 155 -29.75 -16.74 50.92
CA LYS A 155 -30.00 -17.18 52.31
C LYS A 155 -31.48 -17.08 52.71
N HIS A 156 -32.22 -16.13 52.13
CA HIS A 156 -33.64 -15.91 52.45
C HIS A 156 -34.61 -16.69 51.55
N ARG A 157 -34.12 -17.55 50.65
CA ARG A 157 -34.98 -18.39 49.81
C ARG A 157 -35.49 -19.60 50.63
N PRO A 158 -36.79 -19.74 50.89
CA PRO A 158 -37.31 -20.92 51.58
C PRO A 158 -37.04 -22.17 50.74
N LYS A 159 -36.57 -23.25 51.38
CA LYS A 159 -36.31 -24.53 50.71
C LYS A 159 -37.59 -25.02 50.04
N PRO A 160 -37.57 -25.39 48.75
CA PRO A 160 -38.73 -25.97 48.11
C PRO A 160 -39.00 -27.34 48.75
N ASN A 161 -40.25 -27.57 49.18
CA ASN A 161 -40.71 -28.82 49.78
C ASN A 161 -40.51 -29.97 48.80
N GLY A 162 -39.66 -30.93 49.18
CA GLY A 162 -39.29 -32.10 48.38
C GLY A 162 -40.35 -33.19 48.34
N ASN A 163 -41.57 -32.85 47.92
CA ASN A 163 -42.60 -33.83 47.59
C ASN A 163 -43.49 -33.27 46.48
N GLN A 164 -43.11 -33.54 45.23
CA GLN A 164 -44.03 -33.66 44.10
C GLN A 164 -43.31 -34.33 42.92
N LEU A 165 -43.59 -35.64 42.77
CA LEU A 165 -43.80 -36.41 41.53
C LEU A 165 -42.56 -36.59 40.62
N THR A 166 -41.99 -37.76 40.33
CA THR A 166 -42.55 -39.13 40.17
C THR A 166 -43.95 -39.16 39.59
N ALA A 167 -44.10 -38.81 38.31
CA ALA A 167 -45.10 -39.42 37.43
C ALA A 167 -44.91 -38.95 35.98
N ALA A 168 -44.93 -39.94 35.09
CA ALA A 168 -45.06 -39.88 33.62
C ALA A 168 -43.80 -39.53 32.82
#